data_AF-A0A7S2BQ39-F1
#
_entry.id   AF-A0A7S2BQ39-F1
#
_cell.length_a   1.000
_cell.length_b   1.000
_cell.length_c   1.000
_cell.angle_alpha   90.00
_cell.angle_beta   90.00
_cell.angle_gamma   90.00
#
_symmetry.space_group_name_H-M   'P 1'
#
loop_
_entity.id
_entity.type
_entity.pdbx_description
1 polymer ?
#
loop_
_entity_poly.entity_id
_entity_poly.type
_entity_poly.pdbx_seq_one_letter_code
_entity_poly.pdbx_strand_id
1 'polypeptide(L)'
;AGLRSSPGAMLFGRSILCGFGLQGPSVFLDKCCIHQTDKALQRRGIEKLGAYMANSNKVLICFTDMYLKRLWTVYEVATFLAVNSANNMAVIPLCMPVLLVSCCLWSWPASLIWWQVLVASGGVELEVTEIERHYSFYVYIALGVATACGS
;
A
#
# COMPACT_ATOMS: atom_id res chain seq x y z
N ALA A 1 -1.89 8.36 31.22
CA ALA A 1 -0.57 8.99 31.43
C ALA A 1 0.01 9.37 30.08
N GLY A 2 0.19 10.68 29.84
CA GLY A 2 0.57 11.22 28.54
C GLY A 2 2.02 10.89 28.17
N LEU A 3 2.19 10.13 27.10
CA LEU A 3 3.49 9.93 26.47
C LEU A 3 3.59 10.88 25.28
N ARG A 4 4.41 11.92 25.45
CA ARG A 4 4.83 12.86 24.42
C ARG A 4 5.59 12.07 23.35
N SER A 5 4.89 11.67 22.30
CA SER A 5 5.43 10.88 21.19
C SER A 5 6.48 11.68 20.44
N SER A 6 7.67 11.08 20.28
CA SER A 6 8.81 11.66 19.58
C SER A 6 8.45 12.03 18.13
N PRO A 7 8.77 13.25 17.64
CA PRO A 7 8.27 13.78 16.36
C PRO A 7 8.84 13.13 15.09
N GLY A 8 9.82 12.22 15.19
CA GLY A 8 10.54 11.68 14.03
C GLY A 8 9.92 10.46 13.33
N ALA A 9 8.89 9.85 13.92
CA ALA A 9 8.36 8.55 13.49
C ALA A 9 7.16 8.61 12.52
N MET A 10 6.53 9.78 12.38
CA MET A 10 5.34 10.00 11.56
C MET A 10 5.77 10.44 10.15
N LEU A 11 6.10 9.51 9.24
CA LEU A 11 6.42 9.92 7.87
C LEU A 11 5.65 9.21 6.76
N PHE A 12 5.33 10.05 5.78
CA PHE A 12 5.09 9.85 4.35
C PHE A 12 3.67 9.74 3.78
N GLY A 13 2.62 9.72 4.62
CA GLY A 13 1.23 9.91 4.13
C GLY A 13 0.60 11.25 4.51
N ARG A 14 1.01 11.78 5.67
CA ARG A 14 0.36 12.94 6.30
C ARG A 14 0.62 14.25 5.56
N SER A 15 1.80 14.44 4.95
CA SER A 15 2.12 15.69 4.23
C SER A 15 1.36 15.83 2.90
N ILE A 16 1.08 14.73 2.19
CA ILE A 16 0.30 14.76 0.95
C ILE A 16 -1.19 14.98 1.26
N LEU A 17 -1.75 14.27 2.25
CA LEU A 17 -3.15 14.43 2.67
C LEU A 17 -3.45 15.76 3.37
N CYS A 18 -2.51 16.29 4.16
CA CYS A 18 -2.69 17.58 4.83
C CYS A 18 -2.68 18.75 3.83
N GLY A 19 -2.01 18.62 2.67
CA GLY A 19 -2.14 19.56 1.56
C GLY A 19 -3.55 19.63 0.96
N PHE A 20 -4.36 18.58 1.16
CA PHE A 20 -5.77 18.51 0.76
C PHE A 20 -6.76 18.67 1.94
N GLY A 21 -6.29 19.08 3.13
CA GLY A 21 -7.15 19.29 4.30
C GLY A 21 -7.71 18.01 4.95
N LEU A 22 -7.23 16.83 4.56
CA LEU A 22 -7.70 15.54 5.09
C LEU A 22 -6.84 15.11 6.30
N GLN A 23 -7.47 14.91 7.46
CA GLN A 23 -6.82 14.31 8.63
C GLN A 23 -6.70 12.78 8.42
N GLY A 24 -5.60 12.36 7.81
CA GLY A 24 -5.29 10.94 7.64
C GLY A 24 -5.00 10.22 8.97
N PRO A 25 -5.16 8.88 9.02
CA PRO A 25 -4.85 8.09 10.21
C PRO A 25 -3.38 8.25 10.63
N SER A 26 -3.12 8.23 11.93
CA SER A 26 -1.75 8.20 12.45
C SER A 26 -1.16 6.82 12.22
N VAL A 27 -0.22 6.71 11.28
CA VAL A 27 0.45 5.46 10.94
C VAL A 27 1.88 5.49 11.49
N PHE A 28 2.28 4.42 12.14
CA PHE A 28 3.64 4.21 12.64
C PHE A 28 4.40 3.27 11.69
N LEU A 29 5.61 3.64 11.29
CA LEU A 29 6.46 2.83 10.43
C LEU A 29 7.75 2.45 11.18
N ASP A 30 7.91 1.15 11.46
CA ASP A 30 9.02 0.57 12.22
C ASP A 30 10.40 0.97 11.65
N LYS A 31 10.54 0.94 10.33
CA LYS A 31 11.79 1.18 9.60
C LYS A 31 12.34 2.60 9.78
N CYS A 32 11.48 3.57 10.06
CA CYS A 32 11.88 4.96 10.28
C CYS A 32 12.29 5.23 11.73
N CYS A 33 11.93 4.35 12.67
CA CYS A 33 12.04 4.59 14.10
C CYS A 33 13.18 3.83 14.77
N ILE A 34 13.71 2.81 14.10
CA ILE A 34 14.73 1.93 14.64
C ILE A 34 16.06 2.20 13.93
N HIS A 35 17.06 2.57 14.72
CA HIS A 35 18.41 2.83 14.23
C HIS A 35 19.02 1.53 13.68
N GLN A 36 19.29 1.46 12.37
CA GLN A 36 19.77 0.23 11.73
C GLN A 36 21.27 -0.02 11.94
N THR A 37 22.04 1.03 12.22
CA THR A 37 23.51 0.96 12.30
C THR A 37 24.03 0.69 13.72
N ASP A 38 23.27 1.08 14.75
CA ASP A 38 23.69 0.97 16.15
C ASP A 38 22.88 -0.13 16.84
N LYS A 39 23.53 -1.24 17.18
CA LYS A 39 22.90 -2.41 17.80
C LYS A 39 22.32 -2.12 19.20
N ALA A 40 22.90 -1.17 19.95
CA ALA A 40 22.43 -0.82 21.28
C ALA A 40 21.15 0.04 21.19
N LEU A 41 21.11 1.00 20.27
CA LEU A 41 19.91 1.79 19.98
C LEU A 41 18.82 0.94 19.31
N GLN A 42 19.21 0.01 18.45
CA GLN A 42 18.30 -0.95 17.85
C GLN A 42 17.55 -1.71 18.94
N ARG A 43 18.25 -2.38 19.86
CA ARG A 43 17.65 -3.16 20.94
C ARG A 43 16.65 -2.35 21.79
N ARG A 44 16.99 -1.12 22.15
CA ARG A 44 16.08 -0.21 22.85
C ARG A 44 14.86 0.18 22.02
N GLY A 45 15.01 0.28 20.69
CA GLY A 45 13.90 0.45 19.75
C GLY A 45 12.98 -0.77 19.72
N ILE A 46 13.54 -1.98 19.75
CA ILE A 46 12.79 -3.25 19.79
C ILE A 46 11.93 -3.34 21.05
N GLU A 47 12.52 -3.07 22.21
CA GLU A 47 11.83 -3.13 23.49
C GLU A 47 10.64 -2.15 23.54
N LYS A 48 10.75 -1.00 22.89
CA LYS A 48 9.65 -0.02 22.77
C LYS A 48 8.56 -0.46 21.79
N LEU A 49 8.90 -1.27 20.78
CA LEU A 49 7.95 -1.67 19.74
C LEU A 49 6.78 -2.49 20.30
N GLY A 50 7.02 -3.37 21.27
CA GLY A 50 5.96 -4.13 21.93
C GLY A 50 4.91 -3.22 22.58
N ALA A 51 5.36 -2.14 23.24
CA ALA A 51 4.46 -1.15 23.82
C ALA A 51 3.67 -0.35 22.76
N TYR A 52 4.25 -0.12 21.58
CA TYR A 52 3.53 0.49 20.46
C TYR A 52 2.48 -0.45 19.87
N MET A 53 2.81 -1.73 19.67
CA MET A 53 1.86 -2.73 19.17
C MET A 53 0.68 -2.91 20.13
N ALA A 54 0.94 -2.87 21.45
CA ALA A 54 -0.12 -2.95 22.46
C ALA A 54 -1.08 -1.73 22.46
N ASN A 55 -0.59 -0.55 22.06
CA ASN A 55 -1.42 0.67 21.96
C ASN A 55 -1.99 0.89 20.55
N SER A 56 -1.72 0.00 19.58
CA SER A 56 -2.16 0.14 18.20
C SER A 56 -3.46 -0.61 17.97
N ASN A 57 -4.49 0.09 17.48
CA ASN A 57 -5.80 -0.51 17.23
C ASN A 57 -5.81 -1.47 16.03
N LYS A 58 -4.92 -1.27 15.06
CA LYS A 58 -4.81 -2.07 13.83
C LYS A 58 -3.35 -2.15 13.39
N VAL A 59 -2.98 -3.27 12.78
CA VAL A 59 -1.68 -3.44 12.12
C VAL A 59 -1.89 -3.76 10.65
N LEU A 60 -1.07 -3.15 9.80
CA LEU A 60 -1.06 -3.42 8.36
C LEU A 60 0.26 -4.11 8.01
N ILE A 61 0.17 -5.36 7.55
CA ILE A 61 1.32 -6.16 7.16
C ILE A 61 1.42 -6.16 5.63
N CYS A 62 2.51 -5.56 5.17
CA CYS A 62 2.94 -5.59 3.78
C CYS A 62 3.60 -6.94 3.47
N PHE A 63 2.80 -7.92 3.03
CA PHE A 63 3.27 -9.28 2.81
C PHE A 63 4.14 -9.41 1.56
N THR A 64 5.28 -10.09 1.71
CA THR A 64 6.21 -10.46 0.63
C THR A 64 6.80 -11.82 1.00
N ASP A 65 7.27 -12.62 0.04
CA ASP A 65 7.90 -13.92 0.32
C ASP A 65 9.14 -13.82 1.24
N MET A 66 9.77 -12.64 1.24
CA MET A 66 10.90 -12.30 2.11
C MET A 66 10.47 -11.78 3.49
N TYR A 67 9.19 -11.42 3.66
CA TYR A 67 8.67 -10.84 4.89
C TYR A 67 8.71 -11.88 6.01
N LEU A 68 8.10 -13.07 5.85
CA LEU A 68 8.10 -14.10 6.90
C LEU A 68 9.46 -14.79 7.12
N LYS A 69 10.46 -14.55 6.25
CA LYS A 69 11.81 -15.11 6.40
C LYS A 69 12.67 -14.32 7.39
N ARG A 70 12.27 -13.10 7.75
CA ARG A 70 13.02 -12.26 8.69
C ARG A 70 12.52 -12.52 10.11
N LEU A 71 13.43 -12.79 11.04
CA LEU A 71 13.09 -13.05 12.44
C LEU A 71 12.30 -11.88 13.07
N TRP A 72 12.65 -10.65 12.66
CA TRP A 72 12.04 -9.41 13.13
C TRP A 72 10.54 -9.31 12.83
N THR A 73 10.15 -9.56 11.59
CA THR A 73 8.76 -9.44 11.13
C THR A 73 7.90 -10.53 11.75
N VAL A 74 8.44 -11.75 11.93
CA VAL A 74 7.76 -12.83 12.64
C VAL A 74 7.52 -12.46 14.11
N TYR A 75 8.49 -11.81 14.75
CA TYR A 75 8.34 -11.29 16.11
C TYR A 75 7.23 -10.24 16.21
N GLU A 76 7.12 -9.32 15.25
CA GLU A 76 6.05 -8.31 15.19
C GLU A 76 4.67 -8.95 15.08
N VAL A 77 4.51 -9.89 14.14
CA VAL A 77 3.24 -10.60 13.92
C VAL A 77 2.85 -11.41 15.15
N ALA A 78 3.78 -12.16 15.73
CA ALA A 78 3.54 -12.96 16.92
C ALA A 78 3.16 -12.10 18.13
N THR A 79 3.88 -10.99 18.34
CA THR A 79 3.61 -10.07 19.46
C THR A 79 2.26 -9.37 19.27
N PHE A 80 1.92 -8.97 18.05
CA PHE A 80 0.61 -8.36 17.79
C PHE A 80 -0.53 -9.35 18.02
N LEU A 81 -0.43 -10.60 17.54
CA LEU A 81 -1.44 -11.64 17.77
C LEU A 81 -1.55 -12.05 19.24
N ALA A 82 -0.48 -11.92 20.03
CA ALA A 82 -0.51 -12.20 21.46
C ALA A 82 -1.26 -11.13 22.26
N VAL A 83 -1.31 -9.88 21.77
CA VAL A 83 -1.92 -8.74 22.48
C VAL A 83 -3.27 -8.34 21.89
N ASN A 84 -3.48 -8.55 20.59
CA ASN A 84 -4.66 -8.14 19.84
C ASN A 84 -5.28 -9.32 19.06
N SER A 85 -6.59 -9.23 18.79
CA SER A 85 -7.28 -10.20 17.94
C SER A 85 -6.83 -10.11 16.47
N ALA A 86 -6.77 -11.25 15.78
CA ALA A 86 -6.45 -11.34 14.36
C ALA A 86 -7.36 -10.48 13.44
N ASN A 87 -8.59 -10.16 13.87
CA ASN A 87 -9.51 -9.29 13.11
C ASN A 87 -8.98 -7.86 12.89
N ASN A 88 -8.02 -7.41 13.71
CA ASN A 88 -7.39 -6.10 13.58
C ASN A 88 -6.10 -6.12 12.75
N MET A 89 -5.78 -7.27 12.15
CA MET A 89 -4.64 -7.46 11.27
C MET A 89 -5.10 -7.46 9.81
N ALA A 90 -4.63 -6.49 9.04
CA ALA A 90 -4.81 -6.48 7.59
C ALA A 90 -3.49 -6.90 6.93
N VAL A 91 -3.54 -7.85 6.00
CA VAL A 91 -2.38 -8.32 5.26
C VAL A 91 -2.58 -7.93 3.79
N ILE A 92 -1.66 -7.13 3.25
CA ILE A 92 -1.70 -6.70 1.84
C ILE A 92 -0.45 -7.25 1.12
N PRO A 93 -0.60 -8.06 0.07
CA PRO A 93 0.52 -8.53 -0.72
C PRO A 93 1.15 -7.40 -1.54
N LEU A 94 2.48 -7.26 -1.50
CA LEU A 94 3.23 -6.18 -2.18
C LEU A 94 3.21 -6.27 -3.71
N CYS A 95 2.81 -7.42 -4.28
CA CYS A 95 2.63 -7.53 -5.73
C CYS A 95 1.51 -6.61 -6.24
N MET A 96 0.47 -6.38 -5.43
CA MET A 96 -0.73 -5.64 -5.82
C MET A 96 -0.48 -4.16 -6.18
N PRO A 97 0.17 -3.35 -5.32
CA PRO A 97 0.45 -1.96 -5.67
C PRO A 97 1.43 -1.84 -6.84
N VAL A 98 2.38 -2.77 -6.99
CA VAL A 98 3.32 -2.78 -8.12
C VAL A 98 2.59 -3.08 -9.43
N LEU A 99 1.72 -4.09 -9.44
CA LEU A 99 0.91 -4.44 -10.60
C LEU A 99 -0.03 -3.30 -10.99
N LEU A 100 -0.75 -2.71 -10.03
CA LEU A 100 -1.62 -1.56 -10.27
C LEU A 100 -0.86 -0.37 -10.87
N VAL A 101 0.26 0.02 -10.27
CA VAL A 101 1.10 1.12 -10.81
C VAL A 101 1.61 0.77 -12.20
N SER A 102 2.08 -0.46 -12.43
CA SER A 102 2.55 -0.90 -13.74
C SER A 102 1.43 -0.89 -14.80
N CYS A 103 0.22 -1.33 -14.45
CA CYS A 103 -0.94 -1.30 -15.34
C CYS A 103 -1.33 0.13 -15.69
N CYS A 104 -1.39 1.04 -14.70
CA CYS A 104 -1.69 2.45 -14.93
C CYS A 104 -0.65 3.14 -15.83
N LEU A 105 0.63 2.81 -15.65
CA LEU A 105 1.72 3.35 -16.48
C LEU A 105 1.67 2.84 -17.92
N TRP A 106 1.11 1.65 -18.17
CA TRP A 106 0.99 1.06 -19.51
C TRP A 106 -0.32 1.39 -20.20
N SER A 107 -1.42 1.49 -19.45
CA SER A 107 -2.74 1.78 -20.00
C SER A 107 -2.82 3.18 -20.59
N TRP A 108 -2.20 4.17 -19.94
CA TRP A 108 -2.26 5.57 -20.34
C TRP A 108 -1.57 5.85 -21.69
N PRO A 109 -0.31 5.44 -21.93
CA PRO A 109 0.29 5.62 -23.25
C PRO A 109 -0.43 4.79 -24.32
N ALA A 110 -0.91 3.59 -23.98
CA ALA A 110 -1.67 2.76 -24.93
C ALA A 110 -2.99 3.44 -25.38
N SER A 111 -3.73 4.07 -24.47
CA SER A 111 -4.95 4.81 -24.82
C SER A 111 -4.64 6.05 -25.66
N LEU A 112 -3.53 6.74 -25.39
CA LEU A 112 -3.10 7.89 -26.18
C LEU A 112 -2.66 7.48 -27.59
N ILE A 113 -1.92 6.38 -27.73
CA ILE A 113 -1.51 5.84 -29.03
C ILE A 113 -2.74 5.38 -29.82
N TRP A 114 -3.67 4.67 -29.19
CA TRP A 114 -4.94 4.27 -29.81
C TRP A 114 -5.73 5.46 -30.31
N TRP A 115 -5.84 6.52 -29.50
CA TRP A 115 -6.50 7.77 -29.88
C TRP A 115 -5.85 8.44 -31.09
N GLN A 116 -4.51 8.48 -31.15
CA GLN A 116 -3.79 9.05 -32.30
C GLN A 116 -4.01 8.24 -33.58
N VAL A 117 -4.00 6.90 -33.49
CA VAL A 117 -4.29 6.02 -34.63
C VAL A 117 -5.70 6.25 -35.17
N LEU A 118 -6.67 6.37 -34.28
CA LEU A 118 -8.08 6.54 -34.58
C LEU A 118 -8.38 7.93 -35.20
N VAL A 119 -7.68 8.97 -34.76
CA VAL A 119 -7.70 10.30 -35.41
C VAL A 119 -7.02 10.26 -36.78
N ALA A 120 -5.89 9.54 -36.93
CA ALA A 120 -5.16 9.44 -38.19
C ALA A 120 -5.90 8.63 -39.26
N SER A 121 -6.73 7.66 -38.87
CA SER A 121 -7.60 6.91 -39.77
C SER A 121 -8.82 7.69 -40.24
N GLY A 122 -8.94 8.98 -39.91
CA GLY A 122 -10.02 9.85 -40.39
C GLY A 122 -11.39 9.53 -39.76
N GLY A 123 -11.41 9.16 -38.47
CA GLY A 123 -12.58 8.65 -37.74
C GLY A 123 -13.80 9.57 -37.73
N VAL A 124 -14.61 9.52 -38.79
CA VAL A 124 -15.91 10.22 -38.90
C VAL A 124 -17.10 9.25 -38.79
N GLU A 125 -16.88 7.94 -38.77
CA GLU A 125 -17.95 6.94 -38.55
C GLU A 125 -17.46 5.83 -37.61
N LEU A 126 -17.23 6.19 -36.34
CA LEU A 126 -17.06 5.19 -35.29
C LEU A 126 -18.44 4.80 -34.77
N GLU A 127 -18.84 3.55 -35.02
CA GLU A 127 -19.94 2.97 -34.26
C GLU A 127 -19.56 3.00 -32.77
N VAL A 128 -20.49 3.50 -31.94
CA VAL A 128 -20.40 3.57 -30.47
C VAL A 128 -19.94 2.25 -29.83
N THR A 129 -20.15 1.13 -30.53
CA THR A 129 -19.78 -0.24 -30.14
C THR A 129 -18.27 -0.48 -30.02
N GLU A 130 -17.42 0.20 -30.79
CA GLU A 130 -15.96 -0.03 -30.77
C GLU A 130 -15.28 0.73 -29.62
N ILE A 131 -15.81 1.92 -29.32
CA ILE A 131 -15.43 2.71 -28.14
C ILE A 131 -15.84 1.96 -26.86
N GLU A 132 -17.09 1.49 -26.78
CA GLU A 132 -17.59 0.67 -25.67
C GLU A 132 -16.70 -0.57 -25.43
N ARG A 133 -16.26 -1.26 -26.49
CA ARG A 133 -15.40 -2.45 -26.36
C ARG A 133 -14.02 -2.13 -25.78
N HIS A 134 -13.44 -0.99 -26.16
CA HIS A 134 -12.14 -0.54 -25.66
C HIS A 134 -12.19 -0.16 -24.17
N TYR A 135 -13.21 0.62 -23.76
CA TYR A 135 -13.41 0.95 -22.35
C TYR A 135 -13.78 -0.27 -21.52
N SER A 136 -14.60 -1.18 -22.06
CA SER A 136 -14.97 -2.44 -21.40
C SER A 136 -13.74 -3.32 -21.14
N PHE A 137 -12.79 -3.40 -22.08
CA PHE A 137 -11.54 -4.14 -21.89
C PHE A 137 -10.72 -3.61 -20.69
N TYR A 138 -10.58 -2.29 -20.55
CA TYR A 138 -9.88 -1.70 -19.40
C TYR A 138 -10.63 -1.93 -18.09
N VAL A 139 -11.97 -1.87 -18.10
CA VAL A 139 -12.79 -2.17 -16.94
C VAL A 139 -12.63 -3.65 -16.54
N TYR A 140 -12.63 -4.59 -17.48
CA TYR A 140 -12.41 -6.01 -17.20
C TYR A 140 -11.01 -6.32 -16.68
N ILE A 141 -9.97 -5.63 -17.15
CA ILE A 141 -8.62 -5.78 -16.59
C ILE A 141 -8.59 -5.25 -15.15
N ALA A 142 -9.15 -4.06 -14.90
CA ALA A 142 -9.20 -3.49 -13.55
C ALA A 142 -10.02 -4.36 -12.58
N LEU A 143 -11.16 -4.88 -13.04
CA LEU A 143 -12.01 -5.78 -12.26
C LEU A 143 -11.33 -7.14 -12.06
N GLY A 144 -10.66 -7.67 -13.08
CA GLY A 144 -9.91 -8.93 -13.03
C GLY A 144 -8.78 -8.90 -12.00
N VAL A 145 -8.00 -7.81 -11.97
CA VAL A 145 -6.98 -7.56 -10.95
C VAL A 145 -7.61 -7.45 -9.56
N ALA A 146 -8.79 -6.82 -9.44
CA ALA A 146 -9.51 -6.74 -8.17
C ALA A 146 -10.09 -8.09 -7.70
N THR A 147 -10.63 -8.92 -8.59
CA THR A 147 -11.20 -10.24 -8.27
C THR A 147 -10.15 -11.30 -8.00
N ALA A 148 -8.98 -11.23 -8.65
CA ALA A 148 -7.83 -12.07 -8.30
C ALA A 148 -7.27 -11.78 -6.89
N CYS A 149 -7.74 -10.71 -6.25
CA CYS A 149 -7.33 -10.24 -4.93
C CYS A 149 -8.31 -10.67 -3.81
N GLY A 150 -9.44 -11.30 -4.15
CA GLY A 150 -10.49 -11.71 -3.21
C GLY A 150 -10.59 -13.21 -2.92
N SER A 151 -9.70 -14.04 -3.49
CA SER A 151 -9.62 -15.50 -3.23
C SER A 151 -8.38 -15.86 -2.42
#